data_AF-A0AA38IP26-F1
#
_entry.id   AF-A0AA38IP26-F1
#
_cell.length_a   1.000
_cell.length_b   1.000
_cell.length_c   1.000
_cell.angle_alpha   90.00
_cell.angle_beta   90.00
_cell.angle_gamma   90.00
#
_symmetry.space_group_name_H-M   'P 1'
#
loop_
_entity.id
_entity.type
_entity.pdbx_description
1 polymer ?
#
loop_
_entity_poly.entity_id
_entity_poly.type
_entity_poly.pdbx_seq_one_letter_code
_entity_poly.pdbx_strand_id
1 'polypeptide(L)'
;MPRKCCVPGCNSNYDSEIKKGGPVVSAFRFPKDEERKKLWLLAIPRKDFSPTANSVVCMKHFSEDDIIRYDLYKTKDGTTQQLLLRCPKLKEDALPRIFPNLPKYLTKEKSVVRNDPQERKKKVFNRTAAAIDNFLKADIIQSFENVKNDCFES
;
A
#
# COMPACT_ATOMS: atom_id res chain seq x y z
N MET A 1 18.36 -24.62 7.78
CA MET A 1 18.24 -23.31 8.47
C MET A 1 17.42 -22.34 7.63
N PRO A 2 16.48 -21.61 8.25
CA PRO A 2 15.76 -20.53 7.58
C PRO A 2 16.70 -19.45 7.02
N ARG A 3 16.29 -18.81 5.94
CA ARG A 3 17.08 -17.74 5.29
C ARG A 3 16.92 -16.45 6.09
N LYS A 4 18.04 -15.87 6.53
CA LYS A 4 18.12 -14.64 7.33
C LYS A 4 17.84 -13.41 6.46
N CYS A 5 17.04 -12.46 6.98
CA CYS A 5 16.74 -11.23 6.25
C CYS A 5 18.00 -10.37 6.07
N CYS A 6 18.22 -9.80 4.88
CA CYS A 6 19.37 -8.94 4.60
C CYS A 6 19.17 -7.47 4.99
N VAL A 7 17.94 -7.06 5.30
CA VAL A 7 17.56 -5.69 5.64
C VAL A 7 18.16 -5.29 6.99
N PRO A 8 18.81 -4.12 7.10
CA PRO A 8 19.37 -3.65 8.37
C PRO A 8 18.32 -3.62 9.48
N GLY A 9 18.73 -3.89 10.71
CA GLY A 9 17.84 -3.90 11.88
C GLY A 9 16.79 -5.03 11.90
N CYS A 10 16.68 -5.86 10.86
CA CYS A 10 15.73 -6.96 10.82
C CYS A 10 16.37 -8.29 11.25
N ASN A 11 15.93 -8.80 12.41
CA ASN A 11 16.41 -10.08 12.95
C ASN A 11 15.50 -11.27 12.59
N SER A 12 14.64 -11.11 11.57
CA SER A 12 13.72 -12.17 11.15
C SER A 12 14.51 -13.38 10.64
N ASN A 13 14.12 -14.58 11.07
CA ASN A 13 14.74 -15.87 10.74
C ASN A 13 16.19 -16.04 11.24
N TYR A 14 16.67 -15.18 12.14
CA TYR A 14 17.92 -15.42 12.84
C TYR A 14 17.75 -16.49 13.91
N ASP A 15 18.79 -17.30 14.13
CA ASP A 15 18.74 -18.40 15.10
C ASP A 15 18.46 -17.90 16.53
N SER A 16 18.88 -16.68 16.85
CA SER A 16 18.58 -16.01 18.12
C SER A 16 17.09 -15.77 18.35
N GLU A 17 16.35 -15.44 17.30
CA GLU A 17 14.90 -15.19 17.37
C GLU A 17 14.13 -16.50 17.38
N ILE A 18 14.55 -17.46 16.56
CA ILE A 18 13.92 -18.78 16.49
C ILE A 18 14.08 -19.53 17.82
N LYS A 19 15.26 -19.48 18.44
CA LYS A 19 15.51 -20.10 19.75
C LYS A 19 14.68 -19.49 20.88
N LYS A 20 14.26 -18.23 20.74
CA LYS A 20 13.33 -17.57 21.67
C LYS A 20 11.86 -17.94 21.45
N GLY A 21 11.57 -18.83 20.49
CA GLY A 21 10.21 -19.20 20.10
C GLY A 21 9.58 -18.27 19.06
N GLY A 22 10.36 -17.40 18.41
CA GLY A 22 9.87 -16.52 17.37
C GLY A 22 9.42 -17.27 16.10
N PRO A 23 8.38 -16.79 15.40
CA PRO A 23 7.88 -17.46 14.20
C PRO A 23 8.86 -17.38 13.04
N VAL A 24 8.92 -18.44 12.23
CA VAL A 24 9.65 -18.43 10.96
C VAL A 24 8.82 -17.69 9.92
N VAL A 25 9.41 -16.64 9.34
CA VAL A 25 8.73 -15.73 8.41
C VAL A 25 9.12 -16.09 6.98
N SER A 26 8.17 -16.06 6.05
CA SER A 26 8.46 -16.22 4.63
C SER A 26 9.41 -15.12 4.13
N ALA A 27 10.37 -15.51 3.30
CA ALA A 27 11.36 -14.59 2.74
C ALA A 27 11.48 -14.80 1.23
N PHE A 28 11.66 -13.69 0.52
CA PHE A 28 11.70 -13.62 -0.92
C PHE A 28 13.13 -13.41 -1.40
N ARG A 29 13.50 -14.09 -2.49
CA ARG A 29 14.78 -13.90 -3.16
C ARG A 29 14.73 -12.62 -4.00
N PHE A 30 15.90 -12.07 -4.29
CA PHE A 30 16.00 -10.98 -5.25
C PHE A 30 15.47 -11.42 -6.63
N PRO A 31 14.80 -10.50 -7.36
CA PRO A 31 14.38 -10.74 -8.74
C PRO A 31 15.56 -11.15 -9.63
N LYS A 32 15.26 -11.98 -10.65
CA LYS A 32 16.24 -12.30 -11.71
C LYS A 32 16.46 -11.13 -12.66
N ASP A 33 15.43 -10.32 -12.86
CA ASP A 33 15.49 -9.11 -13.67
C ASP A 33 16.41 -8.07 -13.02
N GLU A 34 17.34 -7.54 -13.81
CA GLU A 34 18.38 -6.63 -13.35
C GLU A 34 17.82 -5.27 -12.95
N GLU A 35 16.83 -4.76 -13.69
CA GLU A 35 16.22 -3.45 -13.39
C GLU A 35 15.51 -3.49 -12.04
N ARG A 36 14.68 -4.51 -11.82
CA ARG A 36 14.03 -4.71 -10.52
C ARG A 36 15.00 -5.01 -9.40
N LYS A 37 16.05 -5.78 -9.67
CA LYS A 37 17.11 -6.00 -8.69
C LYS A 37 17.77 -4.68 -8.27
N LYS A 38 18.05 -3.77 -9.21
CA LYS A 38 18.55 -2.42 -8.92
C LYS A 38 17.54 -1.62 -8.09
N LEU A 39 16.26 -1.65 -8.43
CA LEU A 39 15.21 -0.98 -7.64
C LEU A 39 15.14 -1.50 -6.20
N TRP A 40 15.27 -2.81 -5.98
CA TRP A 40 15.34 -3.38 -4.64
C TRP A 40 16.56 -2.91 -3.87
N LEU A 41 17.72 -2.82 -4.52
CA LEU A 41 18.95 -2.33 -3.88
C LEU A 41 18.85 -0.86 -3.50
N LEU A 42 18.23 -0.03 -4.34
CA LEU A 42 17.96 1.37 -4.01
C LEU A 42 16.95 1.53 -2.88
N ALA A 43 15.98 0.62 -2.79
CA ALA A 43 14.95 0.65 -1.76
C ALA A 43 15.46 0.22 -0.37
N ILE A 44 16.41 -0.71 -0.32
CA ILE A 44 16.99 -1.17 0.95
C ILE A 44 18.00 -0.12 1.45
N PRO A 45 17.82 0.46 2.64
CA PRO A 45 18.67 1.53 3.15
C PRO A 45 19.99 0.97 3.71
N ARG A 46 20.82 0.37 2.85
CA ARG A 46 22.09 -0.23 3.21
C ARG A 46 23.17 0.26 2.25
N LYS A 47 24.18 0.95 2.80
CA LYS A 47 25.32 1.45 2.04
C LYS A 47 26.17 0.27 1.51
N ASP A 48 26.63 0.38 0.26
CA ASP A 48 27.57 -0.55 -0.40
C ASP A 48 27.15 -2.03 -0.35
N PHE A 49 25.84 -2.29 -0.45
CA PHE A 49 25.32 -3.66 -0.38
C PHE A 49 25.26 -4.35 -1.74
N SER A 50 25.94 -5.49 -1.86
CA SER A 50 25.82 -6.40 -3.00
C SER A 50 25.04 -7.65 -2.61
N PRO A 51 23.90 -7.94 -3.26
CA PRO A 51 23.07 -9.09 -2.92
C PRO A 51 23.70 -10.37 -3.48
N THR A 52 23.94 -11.33 -2.59
CA THR A 52 24.38 -12.69 -2.95
C THR A 52 23.19 -13.60 -3.29
N ALA A 53 23.42 -14.78 -3.85
CA ALA A 53 22.37 -15.77 -4.15
C ALA A 53 21.56 -16.24 -2.92
N ASN A 54 22.11 -16.05 -1.72
CA ASN A 54 21.48 -16.38 -0.45
C ASN A 54 20.83 -15.18 0.25
N SER A 55 21.01 -13.97 -0.30
CA SER A 55 20.38 -12.76 0.23
C SER A 55 18.88 -12.81 -0.03
N VAL A 56 18.09 -12.60 1.02
CA VAL A 56 16.62 -12.60 0.97
C VAL A 56 16.06 -11.45 1.79
N VAL A 57 14.86 -11.00 1.43
CA VAL A 57 14.10 -10.00 2.18
C VAL A 57 12.85 -10.67 2.75
N CYS A 58 12.60 -10.54 4.05
CA CYS A 58 11.42 -11.15 4.68
C CYS A 58 10.12 -10.40 4.32
N MET A 59 8.98 -11.08 4.43
CA MET A 59 7.69 -10.55 4.02
C MET A 59 7.26 -9.27 4.76
N LYS A 60 7.82 -9.01 5.95
CA LYS A 60 7.52 -7.81 6.77
C LYS A 60 7.91 -6.49 6.08
N HIS A 61 8.73 -6.56 5.04
CA HIS A 61 9.19 -5.39 4.30
C HIS A 61 8.32 -5.04 3.09
N PHE A 62 7.34 -5.88 2.76
CA PHE A 62 6.42 -5.70 1.64
C PHE A 62 5.01 -5.38 2.15
N SER A 63 4.23 -4.67 1.34
CA SER A 63 2.81 -4.49 1.62
C SER A 63 2.08 -5.84 1.49
N GLU A 64 1.01 -6.04 2.26
CA GLU A 64 0.20 -7.25 2.14
C GLU A 64 -0.41 -7.39 0.74
N ASP A 65 -0.76 -6.27 0.11
CA ASP A 65 -1.27 -6.23 -1.27
C ASP A 65 -0.28 -6.75 -2.29
N ASP A 66 1.02 -6.71 -1.98
CA ASP A 66 2.08 -7.13 -2.88
C ASP A 66 2.41 -8.62 -2.71
N ILE A 67 1.85 -9.28 -1.69
CA ILE A 67 2.08 -10.69 -1.38
C ILE A 67 0.92 -11.54 -1.91
N ILE A 68 1.23 -12.45 -2.83
CA ILE A 68 0.29 -13.41 -3.39
C ILE A 68 0.30 -14.67 -2.51
N ARG A 69 -0.77 -14.87 -1.73
CA ARG A 69 -0.97 -16.05 -0.86
C ARG A 69 -1.84 -17.12 -1.50
N TYR A 70 -2.64 -16.76 -2.49
CA TYR A 70 -3.60 -17.65 -3.11
C TYR A 70 -3.36 -17.73 -4.61
N ASP A 71 -3.51 -18.92 -5.17
CA ASP A 71 -3.56 -19.14 -6.62
C ASP A 71 -5.01 -19.30 -7.05
N LEU A 72 -5.34 -18.81 -8.25
CA LEU A 72 -6.69 -18.88 -8.80
C LEU A 72 -6.69 -19.92 -9.93
N TYR A 73 -7.52 -20.95 -9.80
CA TYR A 73 -7.72 -21.92 -10.87
C TYR A 73 -9.20 -22.04 -11.22
N LYS A 74 -9.46 -22.42 -12.48
CA LYS A 74 -10.82 -22.65 -12.99
C LYS A 74 -11.12 -24.14 -12.92
N THR A 75 -12.18 -24.50 -12.22
CA THR A 75 -12.72 -25.86 -12.26
C THR A 75 -13.43 -26.11 -13.59
N LYS A 76 -13.67 -27.37 -13.94
CA LYS A 76 -14.39 -27.76 -15.18
C LYS A 76 -15.75 -27.07 -15.32
N ASP A 77 -16.39 -26.75 -14.20
CA ASP A 77 -17.70 -26.09 -14.13
C ASP A 77 -17.63 -24.56 -14.29
N GLY A 78 -16.45 -24.00 -14.60
CA GLY A 78 -16.25 -22.56 -14.80
C GLY A 78 -16.13 -21.74 -13.52
N THR A 79 -16.35 -22.34 -12.35
CA THR A 79 -16.16 -21.67 -11.06
C THR A 79 -14.68 -21.43 -10.78
N THR A 80 -14.33 -20.22 -10.35
CA THR A 80 -12.97 -19.89 -9.90
C THR A 80 -12.81 -20.28 -8.45
N GLN A 81 -11.83 -21.13 -8.15
CA GLN A 81 -11.49 -21.55 -6.80
C GLN A 81 -10.13 -20.98 -6.40
N GLN A 82 -9.97 -20.72 -5.09
CA GLN A 82 -8.73 -20.20 -4.53
C GLN A 82 -7.97 -21.32 -3.81
N LEU A 83 -6.69 -21.50 -4.15
CA LEU A 83 -5.79 -22.44 -3.49
C LEU A 83 -4.77 -21.69 -2.64
N LEU A 84 -4.67 -22.00 -1.35
CA LEU A 84 -3.63 -21.43 -0.49
C LEU A 84 -2.24 -21.95 -0.90
N LEU A 85 -1.33 -21.04 -1.23
CA LEU A 85 0.05 -21.36 -1.57
C LEU A 85 0.85 -21.68 -0.31
N ARG A 86 1.53 -22.83 -0.30
CA ARG A 86 2.49 -23.20 0.75
C ARG A 86 3.63 -22.17 0.88
N CYS A 87 4.08 -21.63 -0.25
CA CYS A 87 5.09 -20.60 -0.32
C CYS A 87 4.47 -19.37 -1.00
N PRO A 88 4.23 -18.28 -0.26
CA PRO A 88 3.74 -17.04 -0.85
C PRO A 88 4.67 -16.59 -1.98
N LYS A 89 4.08 -15.99 -3.01
CA LYS A 89 4.81 -15.33 -4.10
C LYS A 89 4.70 -13.82 -3.91
N LEU A 90 5.59 -13.10 -4.57
CA LEU A 90 5.54 -11.65 -4.58
C LEU A 90 5.02 -11.19 -5.94
N LYS A 91 4.22 -10.12 -5.97
CA LYS A 91 3.86 -9.45 -7.22
C LYS A 91 5.12 -8.95 -7.91
N GLU A 92 5.02 -8.88 -9.22
CA GLU A 92 6.10 -8.46 -10.11
C GLU A 92 6.62 -7.05 -9.72
N ASP A 93 5.75 -6.07 -9.50
CA ASP A 93 6.12 -4.68 -9.18
C ASP A 93 6.38 -4.39 -7.70
N ALA A 94 6.44 -5.43 -6.87
CA ALA A 94 6.59 -5.26 -5.43
C ALA A 94 8.01 -4.80 -5.06
N LEU A 95 8.09 -3.82 -4.17
CA LEU A 95 9.34 -3.27 -3.66
C LEU A 95 9.38 -3.32 -2.12
N PRO A 96 10.54 -3.58 -1.51
CA PRO A 96 10.68 -3.53 -0.06
C PRO A 96 10.64 -2.08 0.41
N ARG A 97 9.52 -1.69 1.01
CA ARG A 97 9.17 -0.31 1.34
C ARG A 97 9.00 -0.06 2.83
N ILE A 98 8.71 -1.13 3.59
CA ILE A 98 8.34 -1.07 5.00
C ILE A 98 9.55 -1.47 5.85
N PHE A 99 9.95 -0.61 6.79
CA PHE A 99 11.11 -0.86 7.64
C PHE A 99 10.76 -0.54 9.11
N PRO A 100 10.16 -1.51 9.85
CA PRO A 100 9.63 -1.24 11.18
C PRO A 100 10.73 -0.95 12.22
N ASN A 101 11.93 -1.51 12.03
CA ASN A 101 13.06 -1.37 12.97
C ASN A 101 13.98 -0.20 12.60
N LEU A 102 13.58 0.64 11.65
CA LEU A 102 14.33 1.81 11.22
C LEU A 102 13.50 3.08 11.45
N PRO A 103 14.14 4.27 11.44
CA PRO A 103 13.44 5.54 11.49
C PRO A 103 12.30 5.61 10.47
N LYS A 104 11.14 6.14 10.90
CA LYS A 104 9.90 6.17 10.09
C LYS A 104 10.10 6.82 8.71
N TYR A 105 10.98 7.81 8.59
CA TYR A 105 11.25 8.50 7.33
C TYR A 105 11.90 7.61 6.25
N LEU A 106 12.49 6.47 6.62
CA LEU A 106 13.02 5.49 5.67
C LEU A 106 11.94 4.55 5.15
N THR A 107 10.84 4.40 5.89
CA THR A 107 9.66 3.66 5.44
C THR A 107 8.86 4.53 4.49
N LYS A 108 8.64 4.03 3.27
CA LYS A 108 7.84 4.72 2.25
C LYS A 108 6.60 3.89 1.95
N GLU A 109 5.46 4.28 2.50
CA GLU A 109 4.19 3.63 2.16
C GLU A 109 3.93 3.70 0.65
N LYS A 110 3.13 2.76 0.14
CA LYS A 110 2.72 2.78 -1.26
C LYS A 110 1.91 4.04 -1.49
N SER A 111 2.43 4.96 -2.29
CA SER A 111 1.72 6.20 -2.62
C SER A 111 0.39 5.84 -3.27
N VAL A 112 -0.70 6.44 -2.80
CA VAL A 112 -1.99 6.33 -3.46
C VAL A 112 -1.82 6.84 -4.89
N VAL A 113 -2.21 6.01 -5.87
CA VAL A 113 -2.17 6.38 -7.27
C VAL A 113 -2.97 7.67 -7.43
N ARG A 114 -2.36 8.70 -8.02
CA ARG A 114 -3.08 9.94 -8.30
C ARG A 114 -4.15 9.62 -9.33
N ASN A 115 -5.40 9.95 -9.00
CA ASN A 115 -6.51 9.83 -9.95
C ASN A 115 -6.22 10.65 -11.21
N ASP A 116 -6.76 10.18 -12.33
CA ASP A 116 -6.63 10.87 -13.61
C ASP A 116 -7.07 12.34 -13.49
N PRO A 117 -6.35 13.30 -14.11
CA PRO A 117 -6.69 14.72 -14.03
C PRO A 117 -8.13 15.04 -14.44
N GLN A 118 -8.70 14.32 -15.42
CA GLN A 118 -10.07 14.53 -15.89
C GLN A 118 -11.09 14.08 -14.83
N GLU A 119 -10.88 12.92 -14.22
CA GLU A 119 -11.73 12.43 -13.14
C GLU A 119 -11.69 13.38 -11.94
N ARG A 120 -10.50 13.86 -11.58
CA ARG A 120 -10.34 14.87 -10.53
C ARG A 120 -11.13 16.13 -10.84
N LYS A 121 -11.05 16.65 -12.08
CA LYS A 121 -11.78 17.85 -12.53
C LYS A 121 -13.29 17.64 -12.46
N LYS A 122 -13.80 16.50 -12.95
CA LYS A 122 -15.22 16.13 -12.87
C LYS A 122 -15.72 16.10 -11.41
N LYS A 123 -14.94 15.50 -10.51
CA LYS A 123 -15.29 15.42 -9.09
C LYS A 123 -15.35 16.80 -8.42
N VAL A 124 -14.41 17.69 -8.76
CA VAL A 124 -14.43 19.08 -8.30
C VAL A 124 -15.65 19.82 -8.84
N PHE A 125 -15.93 19.70 -10.15
CA PHE A 125 -17.09 20.32 -10.78
C PHE A 125 -18.41 19.85 -10.13
N ASN A 126 -18.58 18.55 -9.90
CA ASN A 126 -19.77 18.03 -9.24
C ASN A 126 -19.92 18.56 -7.81
N ARG A 127 -18.80 18.69 -7.06
CA ARG A 127 -18.81 19.27 -5.72
C ARG A 127 -19.21 20.75 -5.75
N THR A 128 -18.69 21.52 -6.70
CA THR A 128 -19.05 22.93 -6.86
C THR A 128 -20.50 23.09 -7.31
N ALA A 129 -20.98 22.26 -8.22
CA ALA A 129 -22.36 22.28 -8.70
C ALA A 129 -23.35 21.99 -7.56
N ALA A 130 -23.07 20.98 -6.73
CA ALA A 130 -23.89 20.67 -5.56
C ALA A 130 -23.88 21.80 -4.52
N ALA A 131 -22.73 22.46 -4.31
CA ALA A 131 -22.64 23.61 -3.42
C ALA A 131 -23.47 24.81 -3.92
N ILE A 132 -23.44 25.06 -5.24
CA ILE A 132 -24.26 26.10 -5.87
C ILE A 132 -25.75 25.78 -5.74
N ASP A 133 -26.17 24.54 -6.02
CA ASP A 133 -27.56 24.12 -5.88
C ASP A 133 -28.06 24.26 -4.42
N ASN A 134 -27.23 23.87 -3.46
CA ASN A 134 -27.53 24.07 -2.03
C ASN A 134 -27.65 25.54 -1.66
N PHE A 135 -26.77 26.41 -2.17
CA PHE A 135 -26.83 27.85 -1.94
C PHE A 135 -28.11 28.43 -2.52
N LEU A 136 -28.43 28.13 -3.79
CA LEU A 136 -29.63 28.64 -4.46
C LEU A 136 -30.91 28.20 -3.77
N LYS A 137 -30.96 27.00 -3.18
CA LYS A 137 -32.10 26.52 -2.39
C LYS A 137 -32.25 27.25 -1.06
N ALA A 138 -31.13 27.61 -0.42
CA ALA A 138 -31.13 28.33 0.85
C ALA A 138 -31.44 29.82 0.66
N ASP A 139 -31.03 30.42 -0.46
CA ASP A 139 -31.19 31.83 -0.79
C ASP A 139 -32.57 32.17 -1.41
N ILE A 140 -33.57 31.32 -1.19
CA ILE A 140 -34.94 31.57 -1.63
C ILE A 140 -35.67 32.32 -0.51
N ILE A 141 -35.97 33.59 -0.77
CA ILE A 141 -36.86 34.37 0.10
C ILE A 141 -38.29 33.84 -0.05
N GLN A 142 -38.78 33.16 0.99
CA GLN A 142 -40.11 32.54 0.98
C GLN A 142 -41.26 33.56 0.97
N SER A 143 -41.08 34.74 1.58
CA SER A 143 -42.03 35.85 1.52
C SER A 143 -41.35 37.19 1.81
N PHE A 144 -41.88 38.28 1.23
CA PHE A 144 -41.41 39.64 1.48
C PHE A 144 -41.63 40.11 2.94
N GLU A 145 -42.65 39.57 3.62
CA GLU A 145 -42.91 39.86 5.04
C GLU A 145 -41.84 39.27 5.97
N ASN A 146 -41.30 38.09 5.66
CA ASN A 146 -40.24 37.47 6.47
C ASN A 146 -38.95 38.30 6.48
N VAL A 147 -38.59 38.89 5.33
CA VAL A 147 -37.42 39.79 5.21
C VAL A 147 -37.62 41.10 5.98
N LYS A 148 -38.87 41.56 6.07
CA LYS A 148 -39.22 42.80 6.76
C LYS A 148 -39.08 42.65 8.28
N ASN A 149 -39.34 41.45 8.82
CA ASN A 149 -39.18 41.16 10.25
C ASN A 149 -37.71 41.05 10.67
N ASP A 150 -36.85 40.44 9.85
CA ASP A 150 -35.40 40.30 10.14
C ASP A 150 -34.66 41.65 10.17
N CYS A 151 -35.15 42.67 9.46
CA CYS A 151 -34.56 44.02 9.42
C CYS A 151 -35.05 44.97 10.53
N PHE A 152 -36.11 44.64 11.28
CA PHE A 152 -36.74 45.54 12.26
C PHE A 152 -36.51 45.14 13.73
N GLU A 153 -35.83 44.01 14.01
CA GLU A 153 -35.43 43.59 15.36
C GLU A 153 -33.97 43.95 15.73
N SER A 154 -33.36 44.92 15.05
CA SER A 154 -32.05 45.51 15.41
C SER A 154 -32.18 46.83 16.15
#